data_AF-A0A8H5CEM8-F1
#
_entry.id   AF-A0A8H5CEM8-F1
#
_cell.length_a   1.000
_cell.length_b   1.000
_cell.length_c   1.000
_cell.angle_alpha   90.00
_cell.angle_beta   90.00
_cell.angle_gamma   90.00
#
_symmetry.space_group_name_H-M   'P 1'
#
loop_
_entity.id
_entity.type
_entity.pdbx_description
1 polymer ?
#
loop_
_entity_poly.entity_id
_entity_poly.type
_entity_poly.pdbx_seq_one_letter_code
_entity_poly.pdbx_strand_id
1 'polypeptide(L)'
;METDCNTFRFQDFPSDLTRSIFEASAEDLNWGCALVSKMVKSWVEPILYRQIILDKPTTVSLLHRTIVSSVSSKPPHFFASHVKSLGVFFSNDSWEELMEILATCSGISRLEFTMYLDEDLNRDDLRVGRHRAWEHLRPTSLHIPGTLFLPTHRHFHFLPWEGKTLNPIFTRITHFEID
;
A
#
# COMPACT_ATOMS: atom_id res chain seq x y z
N MET A 1 58.34 2.24 -9.91
CA MET A 1 57.14 1.92 -10.70
C MET A 1 55.95 2.27 -9.84
N GLU A 2 55.44 3.49 -9.97
CA GLU A 2 54.17 3.89 -9.35
C GLU A 2 53.05 3.35 -10.24
N THR A 3 52.24 2.45 -9.68
CA THR A 3 50.97 2.05 -10.28
C THR A 3 49.96 3.16 -9.99
N ASP A 4 49.64 3.96 -11.00
CA ASP A 4 48.49 4.86 -10.99
C ASP A 4 47.23 4.01 -10.78
N CYS A 5 46.78 3.95 -9.53
CA CYS A 5 45.51 3.35 -9.17
C CYS A 5 44.44 4.33 -9.63
N ASN A 6 43.94 4.12 -10.85
CA ASN A 6 42.96 4.99 -11.47
C ASN A 6 41.66 4.91 -10.66
N THR A 7 41.44 5.90 -9.78
CA THR A 7 40.31 5.92 -8.86
C THR A 7 39.04 6.16 -9.65
N PHE A 8 38.34 5.09 -9.99
CA PHE A 8 37.05 5.16 -10.68
C PHE A 8 36.06 5.96 -9.81
N ARG A 9 35.62 7.14 -10.28
CA ARG A 9 34.63 7.93 -9.54
C ARG A 9 33.24 7.55 -10.03
N PHE A 10 32.31 7.43 -9.09
CA PHE A 10 30.91 7.16 -9.40
C PHE A 10 30.28 8.23 -10.32
N GLN A 11 30.83 9.46 -10.29
CA GLN A 11 30.40 10.58 -11.15
C GLN A 11 30.72 10.36 -12.64
N ASP A 12 31.67 9.48 -12.95
CA ASP A 12 32.07 9.16 -14.32
C ASP A 12 31.15 8.08 -14.94
N PHE A 13 30.21 7.55 -14.15
CA PHE A 13 29.29 6.52 -14.61
C PHE A 13 28.13 7.15 -15.40
N PRO A 14 27.75 6.60 -16.56
CA PRO A 14 26.59 7.07 -17.30
C PRO A 14 25.33 7.11 -16.42
N SER A 15 24.56 8.20 -16.52
CA SER A 15 23.36 8.41 -15.70
C SER A 15 22.35 7.28 -15.85
N ASP A 16 22.22 6.72 -17.06
CA ASP A 16 21.24 5.68 -17.37
C ASP A 16 21.59 4.35 -16.69
N LEU A 17 22.88 4.01 -16.67
CA LEU A 17 23.36 2.80 -15.98
C LEU A 17 23.26 2.98 -14.46
N THR A 18 23.64 4.17 -13.96
CA THR A 18 23.49 4.52 -12.54
C THR A 18 22.03 4.36 -12.10
N ARG A 19 21.10 4.93 -12.89
CA ARG A 19 19.67 4.85 -12.65
C ARG A 19 19.18 3.42 -12.65
N SER A 20 19.55 2.63 -13.67
CA SER A 20 19.14 1.23 -13.80
C SER A 20 19.57 0.38 -12.60
N ILE A 21 20.79 0.60 -12.07
CA ILE A 21 21.29 -0.10 -10.88
C ILE A 21 20.46 0.24 -9.64
N PHE A 22 20.16 1.52 -9.43
CA PHE A 22 19.37 1.95 -8.28
C PHE A 22 17.90 1.55 -8.37
N GLU A 23 17.30 1.59 -9.56
CA GLU A 23 15.94 1.12 -9.79
C GLU A 23 15.85 -0.39 -9.52
N ALA A 24 16.77 -1.19 -10.04
CA ALA A 24 16.84 -2.63 -9.74
C ALA A 24 17.03 -2.90 -8.25
N SER A 25 17.92 -2.15 -7.57
CA SER A 25 18.12 -2.28 -6.12
C SER A 25 16.86 -1.92 -5.31
N ALA A 26 16.05 -0.97 -5.81
CA ALA A 26 14.81 -0.56 -5.16
C ALA A 26 13.67 -1.56 -5.34
N GLU A 27 13.68 -2.36 -6.42
CA GLU A 27 12.73 -3.47 -6.61
C GLU A 27 12.88 -4.55 -5.53
N ASP A 28 14.10 -4.76 -5.04
CA ASP A 28 14.41 -5.60 -3.87
C ASP A 28 14.08 -4.92 -2.52
N LEU A 29 13.28 -3.84 -2.55
CA LEU A 29 12.83 -3.07 -1.39
C LEU A 29 13.98 -2.45 -0.55
N ASN A 30 15.12 -2.15 -1.18
CA ASN A 30 16.22 -1.49 -0.50
C ASN A 30 15.99 0.03 -0.38
N TRP A 31 15.36 0.44 0.72
CA TRP A 31 15.10 1.84 1.05
C TRP A 31 16.37 2.69 1.17
N GLY A 32 17.53 2.07 1.44
CA GLY A 32 18.81 2.77 1.60
C GLY A 32 19.24 3.54 0.35
N CYS A 33 18.83 3.08 -0.84
CA CYS A 33 19.12 3.76 -2.10
C CYS A 33 18.56 5.20 -2.13
N ALA A 34 17.43 5.45 -1.48
CA ALA A 34 16.82 6.79 -1.44
C ALA A 34 17.63 7.82 -0.63
N LEU A 35 18.60 7.36 0.17
CA LEU A 35 19.44 8.22 1.02
C LEU A 35 20.75 8.66 0.34
N VAL A 36 21.10 8.08 -0.81
CA VAL A 36 22.38 8.33 -1.48
C VAL A 36 22.48 9.76 -2.01
N SER A 37 21.45 10.23 -2.73
CA SER A 37 21.38 11.61 -3.25
C SER A 37 19.94 11.99 -3.60
N LYS A 38 19.67 13.29 -3.78
CA LYS A 38 18.34 13.78 -4.21
C LYS A 38 17.93 13.24 -5.59
N MET A 39 18.92 13.06 -6.48
CA MET A 39 18.68 12.54 -7.83
C MET A 39 18.27 11.06 -7.76
N VAL A 40 19.04 10.25 -7.04
CA VAL A 40 18.73 8.82 -6.84
C VAL A 40 17.38 8.66 -6.16
N LYS A 41 17.11 9.47 -5.12
CA LYS A 41 15.82 9.51 -4.44
C LYS A 41 14.65 9.68 -5.42
N SER A 42 14.78 10.60 -6.39
CA SER A 42 13.73 10.84 -7.39
C SER A 42 13.47 9.66 -8.33
N TRP A 43 14.46 8.78 -8.52
CA TRP A 43 14.33 7.57 -9.34
C TRP A 43 13.69 6.42 -8.55
N VAL A 44 14.12 6.23 -7.29
CA VAL A 44 13.72 5.05 -6.51
C VAL A 44 12.42 5.23 -5.72
N GLU A 45 12.07 6.45 -5.30
CA GLU A 45 10.83 6.67 -4.53
C GLU A 45 9.56 6.17 -5.25
N PRO A 46 9.36 6.41 -6.56
CA PRO A 46 8.27 5.80 -7.32
C PRO A 46 8.16 4.28 -7.17
N ILE A 47 9.30 3.58 -7.12
CA ILE A 47 9.38 2.12 -7.02
C ILE A 47 9.09 1.68 -5.59
N LEU A 48 9.73 2.32 -4.61
CA LEU A 48 9.57 2.01 -3.19
C LEU A 48 8.13 2.22 -2.69
N TYR A 49 7.42 3.23 -3.21
CA TYR A 49 6.02 3.49 -2.86
C TYR A 49 5.01 2.70 -3.70
N ARG A 50 5.48 1.88 -4.67
CA ARG A 50 4.60 1.13 -5.57
C ARG A 50 3.72 0.13 -4.83
N GLN A 51 4.30 -0.51 -3.82
CA GLN A 51 3.62 -1.46 -2.96
C GLN A 51 3.77 -1.03 -1.50
N ILE A 52 2.63 -0.87 -0.83
CA ILE A 52 2.58 -0.52 0.59
C ILE A 52 1.89 -1.65 1.34
N ILE A 53 2.51 -2.10 2.42
CA ILE A 53 1.94 -3.08 3.33
C ILE A 53 1.69 -2.38 4.67
N LEU A 54 0.43 -2.38 5.10
CA LEU A 54 -0.02 -1.88 6.39
C LEU A 54 -0.27 -3.10 7.27
N ASP A 55 0.71 -3.47 8.08
CA ASP A 55 0.68 -4.66 8.94
C ASP A 55 0.26 -4.35 10.38
N LYS A 56 0.31 -3.07 10.78
CA LYS A 56 0.03 -2.61 12.15
C LYS A 56 -0.77 -1.30 12.12
N PRO A 57 -1.63 -1.05 13.12
CA PRO A 57 -2.32 0.25 13.25
C PRO A 57 -1.34 1.44 13.23
N THR A 58 -0.18 1.29 13.87
CA THR A 58 0.87 2.33 13.86
C THR A 58 1.38 2.66 12.45
N THR A 59 1.47 1.68 11.54
CA THR A 59 1.91 1.94 10.16
C THR A 59 0.87 2.73 9.36
N VAL A 60 -0.41 2.53 9.66
CA VAL A 60 -1.53 3.24 9.06
C VAL A 60 -1.48 4.69 9.48
N SER A 61 -1.42 4.97 10.79
CA SER A 61 -1.33 6.34 11.30
C SER A 61 -0.07 7.05 10.80
N LEU A 62 1.07 6.35 10.65
CA LEU A 62 2.29 6.93 10.09
C LEU A 62 2.14 7.29 8.60
N LEU A 63 1.55 6.41 7.80
CA LEU A 63 1.30 6.68 6.39
C LEU A 63 0.27 7.80 6.22
N HIS A 64 -0.84 7.73 6.95
CA HIS A 64 -1.89 8.74 6.99
C HIS A 64 -1.31 10.12 7.32
N ARG A 65 -0.52 10.22 8.39
CA ARG A 65 0.20 11.45 8.73
C ARG A 65 1.09 11.92 7.59
N THR A 66 1.79 11.02 6.90
CA THR A 66 2.66 11.36 5.78
C THR A 66 1.88 11.89 4.56
N ILE A 67 0.66 11.41 4.36
CA ILE A 67 -0.23 11.83 3.26
C ILE A 67 -0.91 13.17 3.58
N VAL A 68 -1.43 13.33 4.79
CA VAL A 68 -2.23 14.50 5.19
C VAL A 68 -1.37 15.68 5.62
N SER A 69 -0.13 15.44 6.07
CA SER A 69 0.74 16.50 6.57
C SER A 69 1.09 17.52 5.48
N SER A 70 0.78 18.79 5.74
CA SER A 70 1.13 19.93 4.88
C SER A 70 2.64 20.17 4.76
N VAL A 71 3.44 19.63 5.68
CA VAL A 71 4.91 19.68 5.64
C VAL A 71 5.53 18.44 4.98
N SER A 72 4.70 17.51 4.47
CA SER A 72 5.21 16.34 3.76
C SER A 72 5.97 16.77 2.50
N SER A 73 7.14 16.18 2.30
CA SER A 73 7.90 16.35 1.05
C SER A 73 7.19 15.79 -0.18
N LYS A 74 6.13 15.00 0.02
CA LYS A 74 5.39 14.31 -1.03
C LYS A 74 3.96 14.84 -1.10
N PRO A 75 3.56 15.47 -2.22
CA PRO A 75 2.19 15.95 -2.38
C PRO A 75 1.22 14.78 -2.57
N PRO A 76 -0.08 14.94 -2.27
CA PRO A 76 -1.09 13.89 -2.44
C PRO A 76 -1.10 13.21 -3.82
N HIS A 77 -0.87 13.98 -4.89
CA HIS A 77 -0.83 13.45 -6.27
C HIS A 77 0.33 12.45 -6.50
N PHE A 78 1.41 12.55 -5.71
CA PHE A 78 2.50 11.58 -5.76
C PHE A 78 1.99 10.19 -5.38
N PHE A 79 1.25 10.08 -4.27
CA PHE A 79 0.70 8.82 -3.80
C PHE A 79 -0.35 8.27 -4.78
N ALA A 80 -1.23 9.14 -5.28
CA ALA A 80 -2.22 8.79 -6.31
C ALA A 80 -1.56 8.16 -7.55
N SER A 81 -0.39 8.66 -7.96
CA SER A 81 0.29 8.22 -9.18
C SER A 81 1.13 6.96 -8.97
N HIS A 82 1.77 6.81 -7.81
CA HIS A 82 2.79 5.78 -7.60
C HIS A 82 2.31 4.58 -6.80
N VAL A 83 1.36 4.75 -5.86
CA VAL A 83 0.84 3.62 -5.08
C VAL A 83 -0.07 2.77 -5.96
N LYS A 84 0.35 1.54 -6.27
CA LYS A 84 -0.38 0.59 -7.13
C LYS A 84 -0.93 -0.60 -6.37
N SER A 85 -0.22 -1.04 -5.34
CA SER A 85 -0.62 -2.15 -4.48
C SER A 85 -0.69 -1.69 -3.03
N LEU A 86 -1.82 -1.95 -2.37
CA LEU A 86 -1.98 -1.71 -0.95
C LEU A 86 -2.44 -3.00 -0.27
N GLY A 87 -1.67 -3.47 0.70
CA GLY A 87 -2.03 -4.59 1.56
C GLY A 87 -2.37 -4.11 2.96
N VAL A 88 -3.45 -4.62 3.54
CA VAL A 88 -3.99 -4.22 4.85
C VAL A 88 -4.17 -5.49 5.69
N PHE A 89 -3.41 -5.61 6.77
CA PHE A 89 -3.31 -6.82 7.60
C PHE A 89 -3.51 -6.53 9.10
N PHE A 90 -4.40 -5.63 9.48
CA PHE A 90 -4.61 -5.25 10.90
C PHE A 90 -6.10 -5.09 11.25
N SER A 91 -6.40 -4.95 12.55
CA SER A 91 -7.75 -4.86 13.12
C SER A 91 -8.38 -3.45 12.98
N ASN A 92 -9.67 -3.33 13.31
CA ASN A 92 -10.56 -2.22 12.91
C ASN A 92 -10.19 -0.80 13.43
N ASP A 93 -9.20 -0.64 14.29
CA ASP A 93 -8.98 0.61 15.05
C ASP A 93 -8.55 1.82 14.20
N SER A 94 -8.12 1.60 12.95
CA SER A 94 -7.62 2.65 12.05
C SER A 94 -8.41 2.76 10.73
N TRP A 95 -9.70 2.43 10.75
CA TRP A 95 -10.51 2.42 9.52
C TRP A 95 -10.67 3.81 8.90
N GLU A 96 -10.87 4.87 9.69
CA GLU A 96 -11.02 6.24 9.17
C GLU A 96 -9.76 6.73 8.45
N GLU A 97 -8.59 6.52 9.07
CA GLU A 97 -7.28 6.87 8.50
C GLU A 97 -7.02 6.07 7.21
N LEU A 98 -7.38 4.79 7.19
CA LEU A 98 -7.29 3.94 6.01
C LEU A 98 -8.18 4.46 4.87
N MET A 99 -9.39 4.94 5.16
CA MET A 99 -10.27 5.50 4.14
C MET A 99 -9.67 6.75 3.49
N GLU A 100 -9.01 7.62 4.27
CA GLU A 100 -8.35 8.80 3.72
C GLU A 100 -7.10 8.45 2.89
N ILE A 101 -6.33 7.44 3.33
CA ILE A 101 -5.22 6.88 2.54
C ILE A 101 -5.75 6.38 1.20
N LEU A 102 -6.81 5.56 1.21
CA LEU A 102 -7.42 5.01 0.00
C LEU A 102 -7.96 6.11 -0.93
N ALA A 103 -8.65 7.11 -0.37
CA ALA A 103 -9.17 8.24 -1.15
C ALA A 103 -8.05 9.03 -1.86
N THR A 104 -6.89 9.17 -1.20
CA THR A 104 -5.72 9.85 -1.78
C THR A 104 -5.00 8.97 -2.82
N CYS A 105 -4.88 7.68 -2.56
CA CYS A 105 -4.22 6.70 -3.42
C CYS A 105 -5.16 6.17 -4.52
N SER A 106 -5.72 7.07 -5.32
CA SER A 106 -6.72 6.71 -6.36
C SER A 106 -6.19 5.81 -7.49
N GLY A 107 -4.87 5.70 -7.64
CA GLY A 107 -4.23 4.83 -8.64
C GLY A 107 -3.98 3.38 -8.21
N ILE A 108 -4.50 2.96 -7.06
CA ILE A 108 -4.43 1.56 -6.59
C ILE A 108 -5.14 0.64 -7.58
N SER A 109 -4.43 -0.37 -8.08
CA SER A 109 -4.96 -1.43 -8.94
C SER A 109 -5.10 -2.77 -8.22
N ARG A 110 -4.29 -3.00 -7.18
CA ARG A 110 -4.31 -4.20 -6.34
C ARG A 110 -4.56 -3.83 -4.89
N LEU A 111 -5.57 -4.43 -4.29
CA LEU A 111 -5.91 -4.23 -2.89
C LEU A 111 -6.02 -5.61 -2.22
N GLU A 112 -5.27 -5.79 -1.14
CA GLU A 112 -5.22 -7.04 -0.38
C GLU A 112 -5.70 -6.74 1.05
N PHE A 113 -6.65 -7.52 1.56
CA PHE A 113 -7.17 -7.37 2.91
C PHE A 113 -7.08 -8.71 3.65
N THR A 114 -6.47 -8.68 4.82
CA THR A 114 -6.51 -9.79 5.78
C THR A 114 -7.04 -9.25 7.10
N MET A 115 -8.21 -9.74 7.51
CA MET A 115 -8.81 -9.40 8.79
C MET A 115 -8.51 -10.51 9.79
N TYR A 116 -7.67 -10.25 10.78
CA TYR A 116 -7.57 -11.16 11.92
C TYR A 116 -8.86 -11.03 12.72
N LEU A 117 -9.66 -12.10 12.75
CA LEU A 117 -10.72 -12.24 13.74
C LEU A 117 -10.02 -12.47 15.08
N ASP A 118 -9.87 -11.41 15.86
CA ASP A 118 -9.48 -11.56 17.25
C ASP A 118 -10.57 -12.37 17.96
N GLU A 119 -10.22 -13.53 18.52
CA GLU A 119 -11.20 -14.42 19.18
C GLU A 119 -11.85 -13.74 20.40
N ASP A 120 -11.25 -12.67 20.92
CA ASP A 120 -11.70 -11.91 22.07
C ASP A 120 -12.54 -10.66 21.74
N LEU A 121 -12.72 -10.31 20.45
CA LEU A 121 -13.51 -9.13 20.08
C LEU A 121 -15.02 -9.42 20.14
N ASN A 122 -15.69 -8.70 21.04
CA ASN A 122 -17.13 -8.67 21.21
C ASN A 122 -17.82 -8.37 19.86
N ARG A 123 -18.77 -9.23 19.44
CA ARG A 123 -19.42 -9.19 18.11
C ARG A 123 -20.12 -7.87 17.76
N ASP A 124 -20.31 -6.98 18.74
CA ASP A 124 -21.02 -5.71 18.59
C ASP A 124 -20.16 -4.58 17.95
N ASP A 125 -18.84 -4.73 17.87
CA ASP A 125 -17.95 -3.68 17.35
C ASP A 125 -17.71 -3.71 15.83
N LEU A 126 -18.32 -4.65 15.10
CA LEU A 126 -18.29 -4.65 13.63
C LEU A 126 -19.27 -3.60 13.03
N ARG A 127 -19.14 -2.34 13.45
CA ARG A 127 -19.83 -1.22 12.82
C ARG A 127 -19.10 -0.84 11.54
N VAL A 128 -19.44 -1.51 10.44
CA VAL A 128 -19.08 -1.04 9.09
C VAL A 128 -19.73 0.32 8.88
N GLY A 129 -18.95 1.38 9.09
CA GLY A 129 -19.34 2.75 8.85
C GLY A 129 -19.77 2.94 7.40
N ARG A 130 -20.86 3.70 7.20
CA ARG A 130 -21.39 4.04 5.88
C ARG A 130 -20.47 5.10 5.27
N HIS A 131 -19.41 4.72 4.58
CA HIS A 131 -18.41 5.67 4.08
C HIS A 131 -18.59 5.98 2.57
N ARG A 132 -18.72 7.28 2.26
CA ARG A 132 -18.88 7.86 0.90
C ARG A 132 -17.55 7.95 0.10
N ALA A 133 -16.41 7.60 0.69
CA ALA A 133 -15.07 7.83 0.12
C ALA A 133 -14.70 6.91 -1.07
N TRP A 134 -15.64 6.08 -1.52
CA TRP A 134 -15.37 4.88 -2.32
C TRP A 134 -15.59 5.05 -3.81
N GLU A 135 -16.21 6.14 -4.23
CA GLU A 135 -16.54 6.39 -5.64
C GLU A 135 -15.30 6.61 -6.53
N HIS A 136 -14.15 6.91 -5.92
CA HIS A 136 -12.91 7.21 -6.64
C HIS A 136 -11.95 6.02 -6.74
N LEU A 137 -12.16 4.96 -5.95
CA LEU A 137 -11.33 3.77 -5.96
C LEU A 137 -11.67 2.91 -7.19
N ARG A 138 -10.63 2.47 -7.90
CA ARG A 138 -10.78 1.58 -9.07
C ARG A 138 -9.87 0.35 -8.98
N PRO A 139 -9.89 -0.42 -7.87
CA PRO A 139 -9.11 -1.64 -7.80
C PRO A 139 -9.64 -2.62 -8.85
N THR A 140 -8.73 -3.19 -9.63
CA THR A 140 -9.04 -4.21 -10.64
C THR A 140 -8.95 -5.63 -10.06
N SER A 141 -8.22 -5.79 -8.96
CA SER A 141 -7.97 -7.06 -8.30
C SER A 141 -8.21 -6.96 -6.80
N LEU A 142 -8.89 -7.96 -6.24
CA LEU A 142 -9.05 -8.17 -4.80
C LEU A 142 -8.59 -9.58 -4.47
N HIS A 143 -7.63 -9.69 -3.54
CA HIS A 143 -7.16 -10.97 -3.01
C HIS A 143 -7.56 -11.08 -1.54
N ILE A 144 -8.10 -12.24 -1.18
CA ILE A 144 -8.54 -12.58 0.18
C ILE A 144 -7.85 -13.89 0.55
N PRO A 145 -6.86 -13.88 1.47
CA PRO A 145 -6.16 -15.10 1.85
C PRO A 145 -7.09 -16.14 2.48
N GLY A 146 -6.95 -17.40 2.05
CA GLY A 146 -7.72 -18.56 2.53
C GLY A 146 -7.67 -18.86 4.01
N THR A 147 -6.66 -18.35 4.69
CA THR A 147 -6.49 -18.49 6.14
C THR A 147 -7.63 -17.86 6.93
N LEU A 148 -8.45 -17.01 6.29
CA LEU A 148 -9.69 -16.50 6.85
C LEU A 148 -10.77 -17.59 6.96
N PHE A 149 -10.73 -18.65 6.15
CA PHE A 149 -11.77 -19.70 6.12
C PHE A 149 -11.41 -20.94 6.96
N LEU A 150 -10.87 -20.76 8.17
CA LEU A 150 -10.69 -21.89 9.10
C LEU A 150 -12.06 -22.52 9.47
N PRO A 151 -12.19 -23.86 9.53
CA PRO A 151 -13.47 -24.57 9.66
C PRO A 151 -14.25 -24.28 10.95
N THR A 152 -13.61 -23.68 11.96
CA THR A 152 -14.22 -23.28 13.23
C THR A 152 -14.99 -21.96 13.13
N HIS A 153 -14.69 -21.10 12.14
CA HIS A 153 -15.38 -19.83 11.92
C HIS A 153 -16.49 -20.00 10.87
N ARG A 154 -17.56 -20.67 11.28
CA ARG A 154 -18.83 -20.59 10.54
C ARG A 154 -19.35 -19.16 10.69
N HIS A 155 -19.68 -18.50 9.59
CA HIS A 155 -20.22 -17.13 9.46
C HIS A 155 -19.22 -16.04 9.04
N PHE A 156 -18.46 -16.27 7.96
CA PHE A 156 -18.05 -15.16 7.08
C PHE A 156 -19.26 -14.69 6.26
N HIS A 157 -19.93 -13.64 6.71
CA HIS A 157 -20.93 -12.96 5.89
C HIS A 157 -20.23 -11.92 5.00
N PHE A 158 -19.78 -12.35 3.82
CA PHE A 158 -19.71 -11.46 2.63
C PHE A 158 -21.10 -11.15 2.05
N LEU A 159 -22.16 -11.59 2.74
CA LEU A 159 -23.52 -11.34 2.32
C LEU A 159 -23.96 -9.95 2.78
N PRO A 160 -24.73 -9.23 1.95
CA PRO A 160 -25.34 -7.98 2.33
C PRO A 160 -26.18 -8.22 3.59
N TRP A 161 -25.75 -7.65 4.71
CA TRP A 161 -26.57 -7.59 5.91
C TRP A 161 -27.83 -6.80 5.55
N GLU A 162 -28.97 -7.52 5.50
CA GLU A 162 -30.34 -7.03 5.33
C GLU A 162 -30.46 -5.73 4.51
N GLY A 163 -30.47 -5.86 3.18
CA GLY A 163 -30.88 -4.78 2.28
C GLY A 163 -29.83 -3.70 1.97
N LYS A 164 -28.56 -3.89 2.35
CA LYS A 164 -27.47 -2.96 1.97
C LYS A 164 -26.73 -3.46 0.73
N THR A 165 -26.63 -2.59 -0.28
CA THR A 165 -25.88 -2.84 -1.52
C THR A 165 -24.43 -3.26 -1.24
N LEU A 166 -23.92 -4.21 -2.02
CA LEU A 166 -22.48 -4.48 -2.13
C LEU A 166 -21.72 -3.15 -2.20
N ASN A 167 -20.66 -3.03 -1.40
CA ASN A 167 -19.86 -1.82 -1.34
C ASN A 167 -19.43 -1.41 -2.77
N PRO A 168 -19.66 -0.16 -3.20
CA PRO A 168 -19.35 0.29 -4.56
C PRO A 168 -17.91 0.03 -5.01
N ILE A 169 -16.93 -0.07 -4.10
CA ILE A 169 -15.54 -0.43 -4.45
C ILE A 169 -15.44 -1.80 -5.14
N PHE A 170 -16.36 -2.71 -4.83
CA PHE A 170 -16.35 -4.08 -5.35
C PHE A 170 -17.07 -4.23 -6.69
N THR A 171 -17.78 -3.19 -7.15
CA THR A 171 -18.56 -3.23 -8.40
C THR A 171 -17.70 -3.33 -9.66
N ARG A 172 -16.39 -3.05 -9.56
CA ARG A 172 -15.43 -3.06 -10.68
C ARG A 172 -14.29 -4.07 -10.52
N ILE A 173 -14.36 -4.93 -9.52
CA ILE A 173 -13.40 -6.04 -9.40
C ILE A 173 -13.59 -6.95 -10.61
N THR A 174 -12.54 -7.10 -11.40
CA THR A 174 -12.51 -8.03 -12.54
C THR A 174 -11.82 -9.35 -12.19
N HIS A 175 -10.96 -9.33 -11.18
CA HIS A 175 -10.21 -10.50 -10.71
C HIS A 175 -10.39 -10.65 -9.20
N PHE A 176 -10.94 -11.78 -8.80
CA PHE A 176 -11.19 -12.13 -7.41
C PHE A 176 -10.56 -13.50 -7.16
N GLU A 177 -9.64 -13.55 -6.20
CA GLU A 177 -8.88 -14.76 -5.86
C GLU A 177 -9.03 -15.05 -4.37
N ILE A 178 -9.35 -16.30 -4.07
CA ILE A 178 -9.40 -16.88 -2.72
C ILE A 178 -8.44 -18.07 -2.76
N ASP A 179 -7.39 -18.01 -1.94
CA ASP A 179 -6.50 -19.17 -1.71
C ASP A 179 -7.02 -20.09 -0.59
#